data_AF-A0A4Y2PQ23-F1
#
_entry.id   AF-A0A4Y2PQ23-F1
#
_cell.length_a   1.000
_cell.length_b   1.000
_cell.length_c   1.000
_cell.angle_alpha   90.00
_cell.angle_beta   90.00
_cell.angle_gamma   90.00
#
_symmetry.space_group_name_H-M   'P 1'
#
loop_
_entity.id
_entity.type
_entity.pdbx_description
1 polymer ?
#
loop_
_entity_poly.entity_id
_entity_poly.type
_entity_poly.pdbx_seq_one_letter_code
_entity_poly.pdbx_strand_id
1 'polypeptide(L)'
;MIKYITQKLTLADGLVVLQKCIQKKHFDKEREMLENLKPVFQAFLHEHPDLQLVALYALQVHCYNYGFPKGMLLRWFMMFYDLEIIEEEAFLKWKEDVNDEYPGKGKALFQVNQWLTWLEEAEEEGSDDGDN
;
A
#
# COMPACT_ATOMS: atom_id res chain seq x y z
N MET A 1 -0.18 45.33 -6.10
CA MET A 1 1.05 44.76 -5.49
C MET A 1 0.84 43.39 -4.88
N ILE A 2 -0.11 43.17 -3.97
CA ILE A 2 -0.34 41.83 -3.38
C ILE A 2 -0.66 40.77 -4.45
N LYS A 3 -1.51 41.07 -5.44
CA LYS A 3 -1.77 40.17 -6.60
C LYS A 3 -0.51 39.73 -7.37
N TYR A 4 0.50 40.61 -7.46
CA TYR A 4 1.77 40.34 -8.15
C TYR A 4 2.70 39.49 -7.28
N ILE A 5 2.70 39.74 -5.98
CA ILE A 5 3.44 38.95 -4.98
C ILE A 5 2.86 37.53 -4.90
N THR A 6 1.53 37.40 -4.86
CA THR A 6 0.84 36.10 -4.89
C THR A 6 1.03 35.40 -6.24
N GLN A 7 0.98 36.08 -7.39
CA GLN A 7 1.29 35.42 -8.66
C GLN A 7 2.76 34.94 -8.74
N LYS A 8 3.75 35.70 -8.26
CA LYS A 8 5.16 35.31 -8.34
C LYS A 8 5.60 34.25 -7.32
N LEU A 9 4.96 34.19 -6.14
CA LEU A 9 5.29 33.22 -5.08
C LEU A 9 4.35 32.01 -5.03
N THR A 10 3.10 32.18 -5.49
CA THR A 10 2.05 31.15 -5.40
C THR A 10 1.79 30.45 -6.75
N LEU A 11 2.27 30.98 -7.89
CA LEU A 11 2.40 30.20 -9.13
C LEU A 11 3.72 29.43 -9.10
N ALA A 12 3.81 28.11 -8.99
CA ALA A 12 2.99 27.03 -8.44
C ALA A 12 3.79 25.75 -8.73
N ASP A 13 4.55 25.73 -9.83
CA ASP A 13 5.28 24.55 -10.29
C ASP A 13 6.50 24.25 -9.43
N GLY A 14 7.31 25.24 -9.04
CA GLY A 14 8.52 24.99 -8.25
C GLY A 14 8.24 24.41 -6.86
N LEU A 15 7.27 24.97 -6.12
CA LEU A 15 6.88 24.48 -4.80
C LEU A 15 6.15 23.13 -4.88
N VAL A 16 5.29 22.94 -5.89
CA VAL A 16 4.62 21.65 -6.11
C VAL A 16 5.62 20.57 -6.52
N VAL A 17 6.60 20.89 -7.37
CA VAL A 17 7.68 19.98 -7.77
C VAL A 17 8.55 19.64 -6.56
N LEU A 18 8.97 20.63 -5.76
CA LEU A 18 9.73 20.38 -4.53
C LEU A 18 8.96 19.50 -3.55
N GLN A 19 7.66 19.76 -3.36
CA GLN A 19 6.82 18.94 -2.48
C GLN A 19 6.69 17.50 -3.01
N LYS A 20 6.50 17.31 -4.32
CA LYS A 20 6.51 15.98 -4.95
C LYS A 20 7.87 15.29 -4.82
N CYS A 21 8.97 16.00 -5.00
CA CYS A 21 10.33 15.47 -4.83
C CYS A 21 10.59 15.04 -3.38
N ILE A 22 10.14 15.83 -2.41
CA ILE A 22 10.23 15.50 -0.99
C ILE A 22 9.41 14.23 -0.70
N GLN A 23 8.16 14.15 -1.17
CA GLN A 23 7.33 12.95 -1.04
C GLN A 23 7.97 11.71 -1.66
N LYS A 24 8.51 11.83 -2.87
CA LYS A 24 9.25 10.74 -3.54
C LYS A 24 10.44 10.27 -2.71
N LYS A 25 11.26 11.18 -2.17
CA LYS A 25 12.37 10.82 -1.28
C LYS A 25 11.91 10.11 -0.01
N HIS A 26 10.77 10.50 0.55
CA HIS A 26 10.20 9.78 1.69
C HIS A 26 9.77 8.36 1.31
N PHE A 27 9.15 8.17 0.15
CA PHE A 27 8.74 6.84 -0.34
C PHE A 27 9.93 5.93 -0.65
N ASP A 28 10.95 6.46 -1.32
CA ASP A 28 12.17 5.69 -1.62
C ASP A 28 12.85 5.24 -0.32
N LYS A 29 12.83 6.09 0.73
CA LYS A 29 13.35 5.74 2.06
C LYS A 29 12.48 4.71 2.80
N GLU A 30 11.14 4.80 2.71
CA GLU A 30 10.24 3.78 3.26
C GLU A 30 10.54 2.41 2.65
N ARG A 31 10.71 2.36 1.32
CA ARG A 31 11.06 1.15 0.59
C ARG A 31 12.44 0.61 0.99
N GLU A 32 13.46 1.46 1.05
CA GLU A 32 14.81 1.06 1.49
C GLU A 32 14.80 0.46 2.90
N MET A 33 14.04 1.06 3.83
CA MET A 33 13.89 0.51 5.17
C MET A 33 13.18 -0.85 5.17
N LEU A 34 12.16 -1.02 4.32
CA LEU A 34 11.49 -2.32 4.16
C LEU A 34 12.40 -3.38 3.55
N GLU A 35 13.18 -3.03 2.53
CA GLU A 35 14.15 -3.94 1.90
C GLU A 35 15.19 -4.43 2.91
N ASN A 36 15.69 -3.54 3.78
CA ASN A 36 16.60 -3.91 4.86
C ASN A 36 15.96 -4.80 5.92
N LEU A 37 14.66 -4.64 6.17
CA LEU A 37 13.90 -5.44 7.14
C LEU A 37 13.27 -6.69 6.52
N LYS A 38 13.30 -6.85 5.19
CA LYS A 38 12.71 -8.00 4.48
C LYS A 38 13.12 -9.35 5.09
N PRO A 39 14.40 -9.63 5.42
CA PRO A 39 14.77 -10.91 6.02
C PRO A 39 14.12 -11.17 7.38
N VAL A 40 13.87 -10.10 8.15
CA VAL A 40 13.18 -10.21 9.44
C VAL A 40 11.72 -10.54 9.22
N PHE A 41 11.04 -9.82 8.31
CA PHE A 41 9.65 -10.11 7.98
C PHE A 41 9.49 -11.53 7.43
N GLN A 42 10.34 -11.95 6.49
CA GLN A 42 10.28 -13.30 5.94
C GLN A 42 10.50 -14.37 7.00
N ALA A 43 11.39 -14.15 7.98
CA ALA A 43 11.60 -15.10 9.07
C ALA A 43 10.36 -15.35 9.96
N PHE A 44 9.37 -14.44 9.96
CA PHE A 44 8.15 -14.57 10.77
C PHE A 44 6.88 -14.80 9.94
N LEU A 45 6.87 -14.38 8.68
CA LEU A 45 5.66 -14.34 7.85
C LEU A 45 5.65 -15.39 6.75
N HIS A 46 6.80 -15.85 6.30
CA HIS A 46 6.89 -16.85 5.23
C HIS A 46 6.22 -18.16 5.65
N GLU A 47 5.43 -18.76 4.75
CA GLU A 47 4.64 -19.98 5.02
C GLU A 47 3.62 -19.86 6.18
N HIS A 48 3.33 -18.64 6.63
CA HIS A 48 2.42 -18.35 7.74
C HIS A 48 1.30 -17.39 7.30
N PRO A 49 0.33 -17.86 6.49
CA PRO A 49 -0.71 -17.00 5.90
C PRO A 49 -1.58 -16.29 6.95
N ASP A 50 -1.80 -16.90 8.12
CA ASP A 50 -2.53 -16.24 9.20
C ASP A 50 -1.74 -15.07 9.83
N LEU A 51 -0.42 -15.17 9.93
CA LEU A 51 0.43 -14.06 10.40
C LEU A 51 0.54 -12.95 9.35
N GLN A 52 0.57 -13.31 8.07
CA GLN A 52 0.49 -12.35 6.97
C GLN A 52 -0.83 -11.57 7.00
N LEU A 53 -1.96 -12.25 7.20
CA LEU A 53 -3.27 -11.62 7.38
C LEU A 53 -3.29 -10.67 8.59
N VAL A 54 -2.72 -11.09 9.73
CA VAL A 54 -2.57 -10.23 10.91
C VAL A 54 -1.70 -9.00 10.60
N ALA A 55 -0.64 -9.13 9.81
CA ALA A 55 0.19 -8.01 9.38
C ALA A 55 -0.59 -6.99 8.52
N LEU A 56 -1.47 -7.47 7.62
CA LEU A 56 -2.36 -6.61 6.85
C LEU A 56 -3.37 -5.88 7.75
N TYR A 57 -3.93 -6.55 8.76
CA TYR A 57 -4.77 -5.91 9.76
C TYR A 57 -4.01 -4.87 10.60
N ALA A 58 -2.77 -5.17 11.01
CA ALA A 58 -1.93 -4.22 11.72
C ALA A 58 -1.67 -2.96 10.87
N LEU A 59 -1.41 -3.13 9.57
CA LEU A 59 -1.23 -2.02 8.63
C LEU A 59 -2.53 -1.21 8.43
N GLN A 60 -3.68 -1.88 8.34
CA GLN A 60 -4.99 -1.24 8.28
C GLN A 60 -5.20 -0.35 9.51
N VAL A 61 -5.01 -0.88 10.72
CA VAL A 61 -5.18 -0.14 11.98
C VAL A 61 -4.18 1.00 12.07
N HIS A 62 -2.93 0.78 11.65
CA HIS A 62 -1.93 1.83 11.56
C HIS A 62 -2.44 2.99 10.67
N CYS A 63 -2.89 2.70 9.45
CA CYS A 63 -3.45 3.71 8.56
C CYS A 63 -4.70 4.39 9.15
N TYR A 64 -5.58 3.63 9.80
CA TYR A 64 -6.77 4.16 10.49
C TYR A 64 -6.40 5.19 11.55
N ASN A 65 -5.40 4.91 12.38
CA ASN A 65 -4.94 5.81 13.45
C ASN A 65 -4.39 7.15 12.92
N TYR A 66 -3.89 7.18 11.69
CA TYR A 66 -3.45 8.40 10.99
C TYR A 66 -4.52 9.00 10.07
N GLY A 67 -5.76 8.53 10.15
CA GLY A 67 -6.89 9.05 9.36
C GLY A 67 -6.89 8.60 7.90
N PHE A 68 -6.16 7.54 7.56
CA PHE A 68 -5.89 7.04 6.21
C PHE A 68 -5.38 8.12 5.24
N PRO A 69 -4.12 8.57 5.39
CA PRO A 69 -3.49 9.48 4.44
C PRO A 69 -3.61 8.94 3.01
N LYS A 70 -3.97 9.82 2.06
CA LYS A 70 -4.28 9.41 0.68
C LYS A 70 -3.11 8.63 0.06
N GLY A 71 -3.37 7.40 -0.36
CA GLY A 71 -2.41 6.55 -1.05
C GLY A 71 -1.35 5.91 -0.15
N MET A 72 -1.44 6.07 1.18
CA MET A 72 -0.55 5.38 2.11
C MET A 72 -0.79 3.87 2.10
N LEU A 73 -2.02 3.43 2.37
CA LEU A 73 -2.33 2.00 2.44
C LEU A 73 -1.98 1.27 1.14
N LEU A 74 -2.41 1.81 0.00
CA LEU A 74 -2.11 1.25 -1.32
C LEU A 74 -0.61 1.12 -1.57
N ARG A 75 0.17 2.16 -1.26
CA ARG A 75 1.64 2.12 -1.41
C ARG A 75 2.26 1.01 -0.59
N TRP A 76 1.81 0.80 0.65
CA TRP A 76 2.30 -0.27 1.50
C TRP A 76 1.89 -1.66 1.02
N PHE A 77 0.66 -1.83 0.51
CA PHE A 77 0.22 -3.09 -0.12
C PHE A 77 1.11 -3.46 -1.30
N MET A 78 1.36 -2.50 -2.21
CA MET A 78 2.26 -2.70 -3.35
C MET A 78 3.68 -3.04 -2.90
N MET A 79 4.22 -2.36 -1.87
CA MET A 79 5.56 -2.68 -1.35
C MET A 79 5.63 -4.08 -0.73
N PHE A 80 4.60 -4.51 0.01
CA PHE A 80 4.56 -5.85 0.60
C PHE A 80 4.47 -6.95 -0.47
N TYR A 81 3.70 -6.71 -1.53
CA TYR A 81 3.61 -7.60 -2.68
C TYR A 81 4.93 -7.63 -3.48
N ASP A 82 5.44 -6.48 -3.93
CA ASP A 82 6.69 -6.36 -4.71
C ASP A 82 7.90 -6.98 -4.00
N LEU A 83 7.93 -6.90 -2.67
CA LEU A 83 9.01 -7.43 -1.84
C LEU A 83 8.77 -8.87 -1.38
N GLU A 84 7.70 -9.54 -1.81
CA GLU A 84 7.36 -10.91 -1.42
C GLU A 84 7.36 -11.09 0.11
N ILE A 85 6.82 -10.10 0.81
CA ILE A 85 6.64 -10.13 2.27
C ILE A 85 5.30 -10.76 2.63
N ILE A 86 4.29 -10.48 1.79
CA ILE A 86 2.92 -10.99 1.91
C ILE A 86 2.57 -11.64 0.58
N GLU A 87 2.05 -12.86 0.65
CA GLU A 87 1.58 -13.64 -0.48
C GLU A 87 0.20 -13.14 -0.95
N GLU A 88 -0.11 -13.40 -2.21
CA GLU A 88 -1.31 -12.91 -2.89
C GLU A 88 -2.59 -13.34 -2.16
N GLU A 89 -2.64 -14.60 -1.76
CA GLU A 89 -3.75 -15.24 -1.07
C GLU A 89 -4.07 -14.55 0.25
N ALA A 90 -3.07 -13.97 0.93
CA ALA A 90 -3.30 -13.23 2.16
C ALA A 90 -3.99 -11.89 1.90
N PHE A 91 -3.71 -11.22 0.78
CA PHE A 91 -4.42 -10.00 0.37
C PHE A 91 -5.87 -10.28 -0.01
N LEU A 92 -6.12 -11.36 -0.75
CA LEU A 92 -7.46 -11.78 -1.15
C LEU A 92 -8.27 -12.27 0.06
N LYS A 93 -7.68 -13.09 0.93
CA LYS A 93 -8.28 -13.47 2.22
C LYS A 93 -8.61 -12.24 3.06
N TRP A 94 -7.69 -11.25 3.13
CA TRP A 94 -8.00 -9.98 3.79
C TRP A 94 -9.18 -9.28 3.12
N LYS A 95 -9.25 -9.18 1.80
CA LYS A 95 -10.38 -8.52 1.09
C LYS A 95 -11.74 -9.09 1.51
N GLU A 96 -11.84 -10.41 1.57
CA GLU A 96 -13.09 -11.14 1.84
C GLU A 96 -13.44 -11.26 3.32
N ASP A 97 -12.44 -11.24 4.19
CA ASP A 97 -12.63 -11.48 5.62
C ASP A 97 -13.44 -10.37 6.29
N VAL A 98 -14.56 -10.79 6.90
CA VAL A 98 -15.47 -9.94 7.67
C VAL A 98 -15.08 -10.05 9.14
N ASN A 99 -14.17 -9.18 9.56
CA ASN A 99 -13.69 -9.09 10.93
C ASN A 99 -13.91 -7.67 11.51
N ASP A 100 -14.78 -7.58 12.51
CA ASP A 100 -15.11 -6.34 13.22
C ASP A 100 -14.16 -5.99 14.38
N GLU A 101 -13.17 -6.84 14.68
CA GLU A 101 -12.13 -6.59 15.70
C GLU A 101 -11.19 -5.44 15.30
N TYR A 102 -11.03 -5.19 14.00
CA TYR A 102 -10.11 -4.20 13.47
C TYR A 102 -10.85 -3.04 12.79
N PRO A 103 -10.71 -1.79 13.27
CA PRO A 103 -11.41 -0.65 12.71
C PRO A 103 -10.91 -0.28 11.31
N GLY A 104 -11.77 0.39 10.53
CA GLY A 104 -11.37 1.06 9.30
C GLY A 104 -11.46 0.23 8.01
N LYS A 105 -11.95 -1.01 8.07
CA LYS A 105 -12.05 -1.94 6.92
C LYS A 105 -12.70 -1.32 5.68
N GLY A 106 -13.88 -0.70 5.81
CA GLY A 106 -14.58 -0.11 4.65
C GLY A 106 -13.80 1.01 3.96
N LYS A 107 -13.10 1.87 4.73
CA LYS A 107 -12.26 2.94 4.17
C LYS A 107 -10.96 2.39 3.59
N ALA A 108 -10.42 1.33 4.18
CA ALA A 108 -9.28 0.61 3.65
C ALA A 108 -9.60 0.02 2.27
N LEU A 109 -10.68 -0.78 2.18
CA LEU A 109 -11.17 -1.34 0.92
C LEU A 109 -11.38 -0.27 -0.14
N PHE A 110 -12.00 0.86 0.20
CA PHE A 110 -12.17 1.96 -0.75
C PHE A 110 -10.86 2.48 -1.38
N GLN A 111 -9.72 2.39 -0.67
CA GLN A 111 -8.43 2.82 -1.22
C GLN A 111 -7.73 1.76 -2.07
N VAL A 112 -7.94 0.47 -1.80
CA VAL A 112 -7.15 -0.62 -2.40
C VAL A 112 -7.96 -1.55 -3.29
N ASN A 113 -9.29 -1.44 -3.34
CA ASN A 113 -10.15 -2.38 -4.07
C ASN A 113 -9.77 -2.51 -5.55
N GLN A 114 -9.44 -1.40 -6.22
CA GLN A 114 -9.01 -1.44 -7.61
C GLN A 114 -7.74 -2.27 -7.81
N TRP A 115 -6.78 -2.15 -6.89
CA TRP A 115 -5.54 -2.94 -6.95
C TRP A 115 -5.79 -4.41 -6.62
N LEU A 116 -6.67 -4.70 -5.66
CA LEU A 116 -7.06 -6.07 -5.32
C LEU A 116 -7.83 -6.78 -6.43
N THR A 117 -8.67 -6.05 -7.17
CA THR A 117 -9.34 -6.59 -8.37
C THR A 117 -8.30 -6.91 -9.45
N TRP A 118 -7.34 -6.02 -9.70
CA TRP A 118 -6.25 -6.30 -10.63
C TRP A 118 -5.43 -7.52 -10.20
N LEU A 119 -5.19 -7.68 -8.90
CA LEU A 119 -4.43 -8.80 -8.34
C LEU A 119 -5.15 -10.14 -8.62
N GLU A 120 -6.45 -10.19 -8.36
CA GLU A 120 -7.33 -11.35 -8.61
C GLU A 120 -7.43 -11.70 -10.11
N GLU A 121 -7.56 -10.69 -10.99
CA GLU A 121 -7.61 -10.89 -12.45
C GLU A 121 -6.28 -11.41 -13.03
N ALA A 122 -5.14 -10.97 -12.47
CA ALA A 122 -3.81 -11.40 -12.92
C ALA A 122 -3.55 -12.90 -12.65
N GLU A 123 -4.14 -13.45 -11.59
CA GLU A 123 -4.07 -14.88 -11.25
C GLU A 123 -4.83 -15.75 -12.28
N GLU A 124 -6.04 -15.31 -12.62
CA GLU A 124 -6.93 -16.02 -13.56
C GLU A 124 -6.33 -16.10 -14.97
N GLU A 125 -5.68 -15.03 -15.45
CA GLU A 125 -5.04 -14.98 -16.78
C GLU A 125 -3.75 -15.84 -16.88
N GLY A 126 -3.06 -16.11 -15.77
CA GLY A 126 -1.83 -16.92 -15.74
C GLY A 126 -2.06 -18.43 -15.79
N SER A 127 -3.31 -18.87 -15.61
CA SER A 127 -3.67 -20.29 -15.43
C SER A 127 -4.27 -20.97 -16.68
N ASP A 128 -4.48 -20.23 -17.78
CA ASP A 128 -5.14 -20.72 -19.01
C ASP A 128 -4.17 -21.18 -20.13
N ASP A 129 -2.86 -21.06 -19.95
CA ASP A 129 -1.83 -21.40 -20.98
C ASP A 129 -1.34 -22.87 -20.92
N GLY A 130 -2.12 -23.78 -20.34
CA GLY A 130 -1.66 -25.12 -19.92
C GLY A 130 -2.36 -26.35 -20.48
N ASP A 131 -3.33 -26.24 -21.40
CA ASP A 131 -4.00 -27.41 -21.97
C ASP A 131 -4.51 -27.15 -23.41
N ASN A 132 -3.63 -27.37 -24.41
CA ASN A 132 -4.00 -27.96 -25.72
C ASN A 132 -2.78 -28.38 -26.56
#